data_AF-A0A7G8URB6-F1
#
_entry.id   AF-A0A7G8URB6-F1
#
_cell.length_a   1.000
_cell.length_b   1.000
_cell.length_c   1.000
_cell.angle_alpha   90.00
_cell.angle_beta   90.00
_cell.angle_gamma   90.00
#
_symmetry.space_group_name_H-M   'P 1'
#
loop_
_entity.id
_entity.type
_entity.pdbx_description
1 polymer ?
#
loop_
_entity_poly.entity_id
_entity_poly.type
_entity_poly.pdbx_seq_one_letter_code
_entity_poly.pdbx_strand_id
1 'polypeptide(L)'
;MRLRVRTLAGMLVTLLLLGWFGYKELPSFLYHQGYYQALLQWFPNDNYARPAINRLAMDITNQTGRGESDYIFVKSSGGASSSGTGNTKLGLQERADVIDKLEKLLARYGHTEQMTNVSYNLALMHFWMGNWDRAESLLHEIDRMGGEEWISREEQKAYLAILESRHAQKGEASLEGVVRIGDEPVPNAFVMLQRTDDSTYYSPPLTHYPATMTDENGRYRFYGIDSGEYDVAVGVRTEQISGYYMTESESKSVVIDGMATAGHDVLFVPQVIAVSPGRKELIQGDELRLRWKPYEGAEYYKLNISYLHRDRNGKYTGSTTTALSDHKYTGQEAVFSIRERNRDYNMYGKSYGQDGEVTLNTAGLLGMLYPGGEFAWSVDAYDEHDRKLSSSAGYFLHEDAITPIFRVEDNGVSEGDRLVIAARYEEAIAAYTLEGDNDHALRVLARLADQGIGKEDGNPAEALAYMERIQEPGESDKEFINMLRERIEKKKRV
;
A
#
# COMPACT_ATOMS: atom_id res chain seq x y z
N MET A 1 -2.13 59.33 55.07
CA MET A 1 -3.35 58.57 54.71
C MET A 1 -3.41 57.34 55.62
N ARG A 2 -4.27 57.30 56.64
CA ARG A 2 -4.40 56.16 57.59
C ARG A 2 -5.45 55.20 57.04
N LEU A 3 -5.03 54.12 56.37
CA LEU A 3 -5.93 53.01 56.03
C LEU A 3 -6.46 52.39 57.33
N ARG A 4 -7.80 52.32 57.48
CA ARG A 4 -8.43 51.68 58.63
C ARG A 4 -8.16 50.17 58.55
N VAL A 5 -7.85 49.53 59.69
CA VAL A 5 -7.55 48.08 59.79
C VAL A 5 -8.62 47.21 59.13
N ARG A 6 -9.90 47.63 59.17
CA ARG A 6 -11.01 46.95 58.49
C ARG A 6 -10.92 46.97 56.96
N THR A 7 -10.38 48.04 56.39
CA THR A 7 -10.15 48.17 54.94
C THR A 7 -9.00 47.28 54.49
N LEU A 8 -7.94 47.19 55.31
CA LEU A 8 -6.80 46.30 55.09
C LEU A 8 -7.20 44.82 55.20
N ALA A 9 -8.02 44.46 56.20
CA ALA A 9 -8.59 43.12 56.33
C ALA A 9 -9.53 42.77 55.18
N GLY A 10 -10.36 43.72 54.73
CA GLY A 10 -11.23 43.54 53.56
C GLY A 10 -10.43 43.29 52.28
N MET A 11 -9.37 44.08 52.03
CA MET A 11 -8.48 43.88 50.88
C MET A 11 -7.73 42.55 50.93
N LEU A 12 -7.29 42.11 52.12
CA LEU A 12 -6.63 40.82 52.29
C LEU A 12 -7.59 39.66 51.97
N VAL A 13 -8.84 39.74 52.45
CA VAL A 13 -9.87 38.75 52.15
C VAL A 13 -10.20 38.74 50.66
N THR A 14 -10.30 39.90 50.00
CA THR A 14 -10.51 39.96 48.54
C THR A 14 -9.34 39.36 47.76
N LEU A 15 -8.09 39.63 48.17
CA LEU A 15 -6.91 39.03 47.54
C LEU A 15 -6.84 37.52 47.77
N LEU A 16 -7.21 37.04 48.95
CA LEU A 16 -7.30 35.61 49.24
C LEU A 16 -8.41 34.93 48.42
N LEU A 17 -9.56 35.59 48.24
CA LEU A 17 -10.66 35.07 47.41
C LEU A 17 -10.33 35.09 45.92
N LEU A 18 -9.65 36.12 45.41
CA LEU A 18 -9.18 36.18 44.03
C LEU A 18 -8.05 35.17 43.78
N GLY A 19 -7.15 34.99 44.75
CA GLY A 19 -6.12 33.94 44.69
C GLY A 19 -6.72 32.54 44.75
N TRP A 20 -7.74 32.32 45.57
CA TRP A 20 -8.49 31.06 45.65
C TRP A 20 -9.26 30.77 44.37
N PHE A 21 -9.97 31.75 43.82
CA PHE A 21 -10.69 31.61 42.56
C PHE A 21 -9.73 31.37 41.39
N GLY A 22 -8.63 32.14 41.34
CA GLY A 22 -7.55 31.92 40.37
C GLY A 22 -6.95 30.52 40.48
N TYR A 23 -6.69 30.01 41.68
CA TYR A 23 -6.17 28.66 41.89
C TYR A 23 -7.17 27.56 41.50
N LYS A 24 -8.48 27.77 41.73
CA LYS A 24 -9.53 26.80 41.39
C LYS A 24 -9.77 26.71 39.88
N GLU A 25 -9.66 27.82 39.15
CA GLU A 25 -9.82 27.85 37.69
C GLU A 25 -8.52 27.55 36.92
N LEU A 26 -7.36 27.57 37.60
CA LEU A 26 -6.05 27.34 36.99
C LEU A 26 -5.93 25.97 36.29
N PRO A 27 -6.40 24.84 36.84
CA PRO A 27 -6.38 23.56 36.13
C PRO A 27 -7.12 23.59 34.78
N SER A 28 -8.33 24.17 34.76
CA SER A 28 -9.12 24.33 33.53
C SER A 28 -8.38 25.20 32.51
N PHE A 29 -7.83 26.35 32.95
CA PHE A 29 -7.05 27.23 32.10
C PHE A 29 -5.83 26.51 31.51
N LEU A 30 -5.02 25.84 32.35
CA LEU A 30 -3.84 25.11 31.89
C LEU A 30 -4.21 24.02 30.88
N TYR A 31 -5.34 23.32 31.08
CA TYR A 31 -5.82 22.30 30.14
C TYR A 31 -6.22 22.90 28.79
N HIS A 32 -7.07 23.92 28.79
CA HIS A 32 -7.60 24.50 27.56
C HIS A 32 -6.56 25.30 26.76
N GLN A 33 -5.48 25.74 27.41
CA GLN A 33 -4.34 26.40 26.75
C GLN A 33 -3.22 25.42 26.33
N GLY A 34 -3.38 24.12 26.57
CA GLY A 34 -2.39 23.10 26.17
C GLY A 34 -1.19 22.96 27.10
N TYR A 35 -1.21 23.57 28.30
CA TYR A 35 -0.13 23.47 29.30
C TYR A 35 -0.24 22.18 30.12
N TYR A 36 -0.36 21.03 29.46
CA TYR A 36 -0.62 19.73 30.11
C TYR A 36 0.46 19.34 31.13
N GLN A 37 1.74 19.59 30.84
CA GLN A 37 2.83 19.29 31.77
C GLN A 37 2.73 20.12 33.06
N ALA A 38 2.44 21.42 32.95
CA ALA A 38 2.29 22.30 34.11
C ALA A 38 1.05 21.91 34.93
N LEU A 39 -0.05 21.56 34.26
CA LEU A 39 -1.25 21.04 34.91
C LEU A 39 -0.93 19.80 35.74
N LEU A 40 -0.24 18.81 35.16
CA LEU A 40 0.08 17.57 35.84
C LEU A 40 1.13 17.74 36.94
N GLN A 41 2.00 18.75 36.82
CA GLN A 41 2.99 19.06 37.86
C GLN A 41 2.35 19.69 39.10
N TRP A 42 1.36 20.58 38.91
CA TRP A 42 0.78 21.34 40.01
C TRP A 42 -0.56 20.77 40.52
N PHE A 43 -1.28 20.05 39.67
CA PHE A 43 -2.63 19.55 39.91
C PHE A 43 -2.79 18.08 39.47
N PRO A 44 -1.96 17.15 39.96
CA PRO A 44 -1.95 15.76 39.47
C PRO A 44 -3.24 14.96 39.74
N ASN A 45 -4.04 15.39 40.72
CA ASN A 45 -5.29 14.71 41.11
C ASN A 45 -6.55 15.48 40.66
N ASP A 46 -6.39 16.52 39.85
CA ASP A 46 -7.53 17.31 39.36
C ASP A 46 -8.28 16.56 38.24
N ASN A 47 -9.55 16.86 38.05
CA ASN A 47 -10.39 16.25 37.01
C ASN A 47 -9.84 16.47 35.59
N TYR A 48 -9.05 17.53 35.38
CA TYR A 48 -8.36 17.78 34.11
C TYR A 48 -7.04 17.01 33.93
N ALA A 49 -6.53 16.35 34.97
CA ALA A 49 -5.28 15.59 34.89
C ALA A 49 -5.40 14.39 33.94
N ARG A 50 -6.48 13.60 34.02
CA ARG A 50 -6.71 12.44 33.12
C ARG A 50 -6.82 12.88 31.65
N PRO A 51 -7.65 13.86 31.27
CA PRO A 51 -7.65 14.42 29.92
C PRO A 51 -6.30 14.99 29.49
N ALA A 52 -5.55 15.65 30.38
CA ALA A 52 -4.23 16.20 30.06
C ALA A 52 -3.19 15.11 29.77
N ILE A 53 -3.19 13.99 30.51
CA ILE A 53 -2.32 12.84 30.22
C ILE A 53 -2.67 12.22 28.87
N ASN A 54 -3.96 12.00 28.61
CA ASN A 54 -4.42 11.49 27.32
C ASN A 54 -4.00 12.40 26.18
N ARG A 55 -4.12 13.72 26.34
CA ARG A 55 -3.67 14.71 25.35
C ARG A 55 -2.17 14.68 25.15
N LEU A 56 -1.39 14.62 26.22
CA LEU A 56 0.07 14.55 26.12
C LEU A 56 0.54 13.25 25.45
N ALA A 57 -0.11 12.13 25.74
CA ALA A 57 0.13 10.87 25.06
C ALA A 57 -0.28 10.93 23.58
N MET A 58 -1.44 11.52 23.28
CA MET A 58 -1.86 11.80 21.90
C MET A 58 -0.93 12.76 21.18
N ASP A 59 -0.35 13.77 21.84
CA ASP A 59 0.62 14.67 21.20
C ASP A 59 1.93 13.93 20.92
N ILE A 60 2.34 13.03 21.81
CA ILE A 60 3.48 12.13 21.61
C ILE A 60 3.23 11.16 20.45
N THR A 61 1.99 10.66 20.25
CA THR A 61 1.68 9.62 19.23
C THR A 61 1.08 10.14 17.93
N ASN A 62 0.41 11.29 17.92
CA ASN A 62 -0.09 11.95 16.71
C ASN A 62 1.07 12.54 15.90
N GLN A 63 2.20 12.85 16.54
CA GLN A 63 3.44 13.23 15.87
C GLN A 63 4.11 12.04 15.16
N THR A 64 3.66 10.80 15.37
CA THR A 64 4.41 9.61 14.97
C THR A 64 3.78 8.76 13.88
N GLY A 65 2.52 9.08 13.50
CA GLY A 65 1.68 8.14 12.78
C GLY A 65 1.44 6.87 13.60
N ARG A 66 0.51 6.00 13.15
CA ARG A 66 0.24 4.71 13.80
C ARG A 66 1.31 3.64 13.50
N GLY A 67 2.53 4.07 13.17
CA GLY A 67 3.64 3.19 12.83
C GLY A 67 3.43 2.49 11.51
N GLU A 68 3.93 3.06 10.41
CA GLU A 68 4.16 2.24 9.22
C GLU A 68 5.16 1.17 9.62
N SER A 69 4.78 -0.10 9.59
CA SER A 69 5.74 -1.14 9.86
C SER A 69 6.49 -1.44 8.55
N ASP A 70 7.77 -1.79 8.64
CA ASP A 70 8.57 -2.18 7.45
C ASP A 70 8.11 -3.54 6.89
N TYR A 71 6.92 -4.01 7.27
CA TYR A 71 6.33 -5.23 6.80
C TYR A 71 5.57 -5.01 5.50
N ILE A 72 5.80 -5.95 4.61
CA ILE A 72 5.03 -6.18 3.40
C ILE A 72 4.22 -7.46 3.58
N PHE A 73 2.94 -7.39 3.25
CA PHE A 73 2.02 -8.51 3.26
C PHE A 73 1.84 -9.03 1.85
N VAL A 74 2.26 -10.27 1.61
CA VAL A 74 2.19 -10.94 0.30
C VAL A 74 1.12 -12.03 0.37
N LYS A 75 0.18 -12.06 -0.59
CA LYS A 75 -0.94 -13.02 -0.60
C LYS A 75 -0.68 -14.23 -1.49
N SER A 76 -1.13 -15.41 -1.07
CA SER A 76 -1.04 -16.67 -1.83
C SER A 76 -1.74 -16.60 -3.19
N SER A 77 -2.86 -15.86 -3.25
CA SER A 77 -3.60 -15.55 -4.47
C SER A 77 -2.90 -14.51 -5.38
N GLY A 78 -1.80 -13.93 -4.92
CA GLY A 78 -1.03 -12.90 -5.59
C GLY A 78 -1.29 -11.48 -5.08
N GLY A 79 -0.35 -10.58 -5.38
CA GLY A 79 -0.36 -9.19 -4.92
C GLY A 79 0.33 -9.00 -3.57
N ALA A 80 0.72 -7.76 -3.30
CA ALA A 80 1.34 -7.38 -2.05
C ALA A 80 0.86 -5.99 -1.61
N SER A 81 0.85 -5.75 -0.31
CA SER A 81 0.53 -4.46 0.29
C SER A 81 1.53 -4.13 1.39
N SER A 82 1.86 -2.85 1.53
CA SER A 82 2.62 -2.36 2.67
C SER A 82 1.67 -2.05 3.83
N SER A 83 2.11 -2.30 5.07
CA SER A 83 1.37 -1.80 6.22
C SER A 83 1.62 -0.30 6.43
N GLY A 84 0.58 0.52 6.25
CA GLY A 84 0.64 1.96 6.55
C GLY A 84 0.02 2.82 5.45
N THR A 85 -0.73 3.84 5.87
CA THR A 85 -1.38 4.85 5.00
C THR A 85 -0.92 6.27 5.34
N GLY A 86 0.24 6.42 6.01
CA GLY A 86 0.67 7.68 6.63
C GLY A 86 1.73 8.42 5.83
N ASN A 87 1.50 9.70 5.55
CA ASN A 87 2.47 10.55 4.83
C ASN A 87 3.79 10.87 5.59
N THR A 88 4.08 10.20 6.71
CA THR A 88 5.27 10.45 7.57
C THR A 88 5.89 9.14 8.05
N LYS A 89 6.96 8.70 7.35
CA LYS A 89 7.85 7.62 7.80
C LYS A 89 8.78 8.16 8.88
N LEU A 90 8.50 7.87 10.16
CA LEU A 90 9.48 8.06 11.21
C LEU A 90 10.55 6.96 11.16
N GLY A 91 11.81 7.35 11.30
CA GLY A 91 12.94 6.43 11.41
C GLY A 91 12.96 5.67 12.75
N LEU A 92 13.74 4.59 12.80
CA LEU A 92 13.88 3.75 13.99
C LEU A 92 14.25 4.53 15.26
N GLN A 93 15.10 5.56 15.14
CA GLN A 93 15.52 6.40 16.26
C GLN A 93 14.37 7.23 16.83
N GLU A 94 13.53 7.81 15.96
CA GLU A 94 12.41 8.64 16.39
C GLU A 94 11.36 7.78 17.12
N ARG A 95 11.15 6.53 16.69
CA ARG A 95 10.30 5.56 17.40
C ARG A 95 10.87 5.19 18.77
N ALA A 96 12.18 4.98 18.86
CA ALA A 96 12.84 4.72 20.14
C ALA A 96 12.69 5.90 21.11
N ASP A 97 12.82 7.13 20.62
CA ASP A 97 12.63 8.34 21.43
C ASP A 97 11.19 8.49 21.93
N VAL A 98 10.21 8.07 21.12
CA VAL A 98 8.78 8.05 21.49
C VAL A 98 8.52 7.01 22.57
N ILE A 99 9.05 5.79 22.41
CA ILE A 99 8.98 4.73 23.42
C ILE A 99 9.55 5.23 24.75
N ASP A 100 10.73 5.84 24.74
CA ASP A 100 11.36 6.39 25.95
C ASP A 100 10.49 7.47 26.63
N LYS A 101 9.87 8.37 25.86
CA LYS A 101 8.93 9.38 26.39
C LYS A 101 7.70 8.73 27.03
N LEU A 102 7.11 7.73 26.39
CA LEU A 102 5.93 7.02 26.90
C LEU A 102 6.26 6.18 28.15
N GLU A 103 7.40 5.48 28.17
CA GLU A 103 7.90 4.75 29.34
C GLU A 103 8.15 5.69 30.53
N LYS A 104 8.78 6.86 30.31
CA LYS A 104 8.95 7.88 31.36
C LYS A 104 7.63 8.41 31.89
N LEU A 105 6.64 8.58 31.01
CA LEU A 105 5.30 9.02 31.40
C LEU A 105 4.62 7.96 32.27
N LEU A 106 4.66 6.70 31.86
CA LEU A 106 4.11 5.56 32.58
C LEU A 106 4.80 5.37 33.94
N ALA A 107 6.13 5.47 33.99
CA ALA A 107 6.90 5.40 35.24
C ALA A 107 6.58 6.53 36.22
N ARG A 108 6.29 7.74 35.72
CA ARG A 108 5.95 8.90 36.57
C ARG A 108 4.55 8.80 37.18
N TYR A 109 3.56 8.37 36.41
CA TYR A 109 2.16 8.39 36.81
C TYR A 109 1.60 7.02 37.24
N GLY A 110 2.39 5.95 37.06
CA GLY A 110 2.07 4.59 37.46
C GLY A 110 1.16 3.86 36.47
N HIS A 111 0.96 2.56 36.71
CA HIS A 111 0.06 1.72 35.92
C HIS A 111 -1.36 1.84 36.51
N THR A 112 -2.07 2.90 36.13
CA THR A 112 -3.43 3.17 36.58
C THR A 112 -4.43 3.09 35.43
N GLU A 113 -5.72 2.98 35.73
CA GLU A 113 -6.78 2.97 34.73
C GLU A 113 -6.72 4.22 33.81
N GLN A 114 -6.30 5.36 34.36
CA GLN A 114 -6.12 6.62 33.61
C GLN A 114 -4.99 6.55 32.58
N MET A 115 -4.03 5.62 32.75
CA MET A 115 -2.86 5.44 31.88
C MET A 115 -3.06 4.39 30.78
N THR A 116 -4.22 3.75 30.73
CA THR A 116 -4.51 2.65 29.79
C THR A 116 -4.22 3.02 28.32
N ASN A 117 -4.55 4.24 27.89
CA ASN A 117 -4.24 4.71 26.52
C ASN A 117 -2.74 4.88 26.27
N VAL A 118 -1.99 5.31 27.28
CA VAL A 118 -0.53 5.44 27.20
C VAL A 118 0.07 4.05 27.08
N SER A 119 -0.33 3.12 27.94
CA SER A 119 0.11 1.73 27.92
C SER A 119 -0.23 1.04 26.59
N TYR A 120 -1.42 1.29 26.04
CA TYR A 120 -1.83 0.71 24.77
C TYR A 120 -0.98 1.22 23.60
N ASN A 121 -0.80 2.54 23.49
CA ASN A 121 0.06 3.11 22.46
C ASN A 121 1.52 2.64 22.60
N LEU A 122 2.02 2.58 23.84
CA LEU A 122 3.34 2.04 24.13
C LEU A 122 3.45 0.57 23.73
N ALA A 123 2.42 -0.25 24.00
CA ALA A 123 2.37 -1.64 23.58
C ALA A 123 2.42 -1.78 22.05
N LEU A 124 1.65 -0.97 21.31
CA LEU A 124 1.68 -0.97 19.84
C LEU A 124 3.04 -0.51 19.30
N MET A 125 3.68 0.48 19.92
CA MET A 125 5.02 0.90 19.55
C MET A 125 6.03 -0.23 19.76
N HIS A 126 5.97 -0.93 20.90
CA HIS A 126 6.79 -2.12 21.13
C HIS A 126 6.50 -3.24 20.13
N PHE A 127 5.22 -3.50 19.83
CA PHE A 127 4.78 -4.51 18.87
C PHE A 127 5.42 -4.29 17.49
N TRP A 128 5.28 -3.09 16.93
CA TRP A 128 5.82 -2.76 15.60
C TRP A 128 7.35 -2.64 15.58
N MET A 129 7.99 -2.38 16.72
CA MET A 129 9.44 -2.40 16.88
C MET A 129 10.03 -3.81 17.09
N GLY A 130 9.20 -4.85 17.16
CA GLY A 130 9.65 -6.22 17.42
C GLY A 130 9.96 -6.52 18.90
N ASN A 131 9.58 -5.62 19.82
CA ASN A 131 9.73 -5.82 21.26
C ASN A 131 8.52 -6.60 21.83
N TRP A 132 8.27 -7.78 21.29
CA TRP A 132 7.02 -8.53 21.47
C TRP A 132 6.69 -8.84 22.93
N ASP A 133 7.68 -9.28 23.73
CA ASP A 133 7.45 -9.64 25.13
C ASP A 133 7.03 -8.43 25.97
N ARG A 134 7.58 -7.24 25.67
CA ARG A 134 7.19 -5.99 26.35
C ARG A 134 5.79 -5.56 25.92
N ALA A 135 5.46 -5.69 24.63
CA ALA A 135 4.12 -5.42 24.12
C ALA A 135 3.07 -6.33 24.79
N GLU A 136 3.35 -7.63 24.87
CA GLU A 136 2.50 -8.64 25.49
C GLU A 136 2.27 -8.35 26.97
N SER A 137 3.35 -8.06 27.73
CA SER A 137 3.27 -7.65 29.14
C SER A 137 2.35 -6.44 29.33
N LEU A 138 2.49 -5.41 28.51
CA LEU A 138 1.66 -4.20 28.59
C LEU A 138 0.20 -4.49 28.27
N LEU A 139 -0.09 -5.34 27.26
CA LEU A 139 -1.46 -5.71 26.90
C LEU A 139 -2.14 -6.54 28.01
N HIS A 140 -1.42 -7.45 28.67
CA HIS A 140 -1.93 -8.16 29.85
C HIS A 140 -2.12 -7.24 31.07
N GLU A 141 -1.27 -6.24 31.27
CA GLU A 141 -1.49 -5.23 32.30
C GLU A 141 -2.78 -4.46 32.04
N ILE A 142 -3.03 -4.04 30.79
CA ILE A 142 -4.25 -3.34 30.40
C ILE A 142 -5.50 -4.20 30.64
N ASP A 143 -5.47 -5.47 30.23
CA ASP A 143 -6.59 -6.39 30.44
C ASP A 143 -6.93 -6.56 31.94
N ARG A 144 -5.90 -6.68 32.79
CA ARG A 144 -6.07 -6.75 34.25
C ARG A 144 -6.63 -5.47 34.88
N MET A 145 -6.33 -4.30 34.31
CA MET A 145 -6.81 -3.01 34.82
C MET A 145 -8.27 -2.72 34.45
N GLY A 146 -8.83 -3.39 33.44
CA GLY A 146 -10.25 -3.33 33.12
C GLY A 146 -10.76 -2.01 32.52
N GLY A 147 -9.89 -1.23 31.85
CA GLY A 147 -10.18 0.13 31.38
C GLY A 147 -11.45 0.32 30.53
N GLU A 148 -11.99 1.54 30.56
CA GLU A 148 -13.22 1.98 29.84
C GLU A 148 -13.00 2.37 28.35
N GLU A 149 -13.98 1.93 27.54
CA GLU A 149 -14.55 2.34 26.23
C GLU A 149 -13.73 2.98 25.07
N TRP A 150 -12.57 3.60 25.26
CA TRP A 150 -11.90 4.34 24.16
C TRP A 150 -11.01 3.49 23.26
N ILE A 151 -10.51 2.36 23.77
CA ILE A 151 -9.77 1.36 22.99
C ILE A 151 -10.73 0.23 22.66
N SER A 152 -10.76 -0.21 21.41
CA SER A 152 -11.52 -1.41 21.05
C SER A 152 -10.95 -2.60 21.82
N ARG A 153 -11.72 -3.11 22.79
CA ARG A 153 -11.35 -4.33 23.54
C ARG A 153 -11.13 -5.51 22.58
N GLU A 154 -11.80 -5.50 21.44
CA GLU A 154 -11.62 -6.50 20.37
C GLU A 154 -10.26 -6.34 19.70
N GLU A 155 -9.84 -5.12 19.37
CA GLU A 155 -8.52 -4.83 18.79
C GLU A 155 -7.38 -5.22 19.76
N GLN A 156 -7.51 -4.84 21.03
CA GLN A 156 -6.54 -5.23 22.07
C GLN A 156 -6.40 -6.76 22.17
N LYS A 157 -7.53 -7.47 22.22
CA LYS A 157 -7.54 -8.94 22.27
C LYS A 157 -6.95 -9.56 21.01
N ALA A 158 -7.17 -8.96 19.84
CA ALA A 158 -6.58 -9.43 18.59
C ALA A 158 -5.05 -9.30 18.61
N TYR A 159 -4.50 -8.15 19.03
CA TYR A 159 -3.04 -8.01 19.18
C TYR A 159 -2.45 -8.97 20.19
N LEU A 160 -3.13 -9.17 21.33
CA LEU A 160 -2.68 -10.14 22.33
C LEU A 160 -2.70 -11.56 21.77
N ALA A 161 -3.76 -11.96 21.08
CA ALA A 161 -3.86 -13.27 20.44
C ALA A 161 -2.75 -13.50 19.39
N ILE A 162 -2.40 -12.47 18.60
CA ILE A 162 -1.27 -12.53 17.67
C ILE A 162 0.05 -12.78 18.43
N LEU A 163 0.31 -12.06 19.52
CA LEU A 163 1.54 -12.22 20.31
C LEU A 163 1.64 -13.59 20.98
N GLU A 164 0.54 -14.06 21.57
CA GLU A 164 0.45 -15.36 22.24
C GLU A 164 0.60 -16.52 21.24
N SER A 165 0.20 -16.32 19.97
CA SER A 165 0.27 -17.35 18.93
C SER A 165 1.69 -17.80 18.54
N ARG A 166 2.71 -17.02 18.94
CA ARG A 166 4.13 -17.44 18.89
C ARG A 166 4.37 -18.75 19.64
N HIS A 167 3.52 -19.06 20.61
CA HIS A 167 3.62 -20.25 21.43
C HIS A 167 2.51 -21.24 21.05
N ALA A 168 2.86 -22.52 21.00
CA ALA A 168 1.88 -23.57 20.74
C ALA A 168 0.82 -23.59 21.86
N GLN A 169 -0.45 -23.50 21.46
CA GLN A 169 -1.58 -23.60 22.37
C GLN A 169 -1.98 -25.07 22.55
N LYS A 170 -2.72 -25.35 23.62
CA LYS A 170 -3.30 -26.68 23.81
C LYS A 170 -4.52 -26.84 22.90
N GLY A 171 -4.55 -27.91 22.13
CA GLY A 171 -5.64 -28.21 21.19
C GLY A 171 -5.09 -28.57 19.82
N GLU A 172 -5.99 -28.99 18.94
CA GLU A 172 -5.66 -29.24 17.54
C GLU A 172 -5.84 -27.93 16.74
N ALA A 173 -4.89 -27.61 15.88
CA ALA A 173 -4.96 -26.43 15.04
C ALA A 173 -5.98 -26.65 13.91
N SER A 174 -6.69 -25.59 13.53
CA SER A 174 -7.51 -25.58 12.31
C SER A 174 -6.64 -25.53 11.05
N LEU A 175 -5.50 -24.82 11.14
CA LEU A 175 -4.53 -24.65 10.07
C LEU A 175 -3.13 -24.52 10.66
N GLU A 176 -2.15 -25.18 10.04
CA GLU A 176 -0.73 -24.97 10.32
C GLU A 176 0.10 -24.89 9.05
N GLY A 177 1.31 -24.33 9.18
CA GLY A 177 2.26 -24.25 8.08
C GLY A 177 3.58 -23.66 8.53
N VAL A 178 4.55 -23.64 7.62
CA VAL A 178 5.86 -23.02 7.84
C VAL A 178 6.11 -21.94 6.80
N VAL A 179 6.55 -20.77 7.25
CA VAL A 179 7.05 -19.69 6.38
C VAL A 179 8.57 -19.84 6.24
N ARG A 180 9.06 -19.89 4.99
CA ARG A 180 10.50 -19.97 4.68
C ARG A 180 10.93 -18.94 3.65
N ILE A 181 12.14 -18.43 3.80
CA ILE A 181 12.85 -17.65 2.77
C ILE A 181 14.08 -18.45 2.36
N GLY A 182 14.09 -18.93 1.12
CA GLY A 182 14.99 -20.01 0.70
C GLY A 182 14.80 -21.22 1.61
N ASP A 183 15.90 -21.72 2.17
CA ASP A 183 15.88 -22.86 3.09
C ASP A 183 15.70 -22.45 4.57
N GLU A 184 15.67 -21.15 4.87
CA GLU A 184 15.63 -20.65 6.25
C GLU A 184 14.18 -20.43 6.73
N PRO A 185 13.80 -20.97 7.90
CA PRO A 185 12.52 -20.63 8.53
C PRO A 185 12.49 -19.16 8.96
N VAL A 186 11.33 -18.51 8.81
CA VAL A 186 11.16 -17.09 9.14
C VAL A 186 10.44 -16.94 10.47
N PRO A 187 11.14 -16.63 11.58
CA PRO A 187 10.49 -16.39 12.84
C PRO A 187 9.83 -15.01 12.87
N ASN A 188 8.72 -14.91 13.61
CA ASN A 188 7.97 -13.66 13.82
C ASN A 188 7.44 -12.99 12.54
N ALA A 189 7.18 -13.78 11.51
CA ALA A 189 6.38 -13.38 10.36
C ALA A 189 4.91 -13.37 10.77
N PHE A 190 4.15 -12.38 10.31
CA PHE A 190 2.70 -12.37 10.47
C PHE A 190 2.07 -13.26 9.41
N VAL A 191 1.03 -14.00 9.78
CA VAL A 191 0.21 -14.74 8.83
C VAL A 191 -1.25 -14.37 9.08
N MET A 192 -1.99 -14.03 8.02
CA MET A 192 -3.40 -13.65 8.09
C MET A 192 -4.24 -14.54 7.18
N LEU A 193 -5.49 -14.77 7.58
CA LEU A 193 -6.49 -15.50 6.79
C LEU A 193 -7.61 -14.57 6.36
N GLN A 194 -7.75 -14.36 5.06
CA GLN A 194 -8.85 -13.63 4.46
C GLN A 194 -9.79 -14.61 3.78
N ARG A 195 -11.10 -14.58 4.06
CA ARG A 195 -12.04 -15.43 3.33
C ARG A 195 -12.06 -15.02 1.86
N THR A 196 -12.09 -15.98 0.95
CA THR A 196 -12.04 -15.69 -0.50
C THR A 196 -13.29 -14.94 -1.01
N ASP A 197 -14.40 -15.02 -0.29
CA ASP A 197 -15.63 -14.27 -0.57
C ASP A 197 -15.67 -12.86 0.02
N ASP A 198 -14.67 -12.48 0.82
CA ASP A 198 -14.54 -11.16 1.41
C ASP A 198 -13.65 -10.26 0.55
N SER A 199 -14.25 -9.59 -0.44
CA SER A 199 -13.55 -8.62 -1.28
C SER A 199 -13.72 -7.21 -0.72
N THR A 200 -12.65 -6.64 -0.18
CA THR A 200 -12.59 -5.24 0.22
C THR A 200 -11.58 -4.48 -0.65
N TYR A 201 -11.97 -3.31 -1.17
CA TYR A 201 -11.08 -2.41 -1.92
C TYR A 201 -10.15 -1.60 -1.01
N TYR A 202 -10.28 -1.75 0.30
CA TYR A 202 -9.47 -1.08 1.32
C TYR A 202 -8.50 -2.10 1.94
N SER A 203 -7.32 -1.67 2.38
CA SER A 203 -6.42 -2.50 3.17
C SER A 203 -6.77 -2.37 4.66
N PRO A 204 -7.50 -3.32 5.25
CA PRO A 204 -7.90 -3.22 6.64
C PRO A 204 -6.68 -3.35 7.58
N PRO A 205 -6.79 -2.90 8.85
CA PRO A 205 -5.73 -3.11 9.83
C PRO A 205 -5.47 -4.61 10.07
N LEU A 206 -4.26 -4.95 10.55
CA LEU A 206 -3.82 -6.32 10.86
C LEU A 206 -4.83 -7.11 11.72
N THR A 207 -5.57 -6.43 12.60
CA THR A 207 -6.53 -7.04 13.53
C THR A 207 -7.91 -7.30 12.93
N HIS A 208 -8.15 -6.94 11.66
CA HIS A 208 -9.46 -7.16 11.02
C HIS A 208 -9.69 -8.62 10.64
N TYR A 209 -8.64 -9.28 10.17
CA TYR A 209 -8.65 -10.69 9.82
C TYR A 209 -8.01 -11.52 10.94
N PRO A 210 -8.40 -12.81 11.09
CA PRO A 210 -7.64 -13.73 11.91
C PRO A 210 -6.16 -13.68 11.53
N ALA A 211 -5.31 -13.38 12.50
CA ALA A 211 -3.89 -13.23 12.30
C ALA A 211 -3.13 -13.99 13.41
N THR A 212 -1.96 -14.50 13.04
CA THR A 212 -1.05 -15.24 13.91
C THR A 212 0.39 -14.81 13.60
N MET A 213 1.34 -15.27 14.41
CA MET A 213 2.75 -14.99 14.21
C MET A 213 3.55 -16.30 14.26
N THR A 214 4.55 -16.42 13.38
CA THR A 214 5.39 -17.63 13.34
C THR A 214 6.29 -17.73 14.58
N ASP A 215 6.50 -18.96 15.05
CA ASP A 215 7.44 -19.27 16.12
C ASP A 215 8.91 -19.24 15.65
N GLU A 216 9.85 -19.58 16.55
CA GLU A 216 11.29 -19.62 16.27
C GLU A 216 11.70 -20.53 15.10
N ASN A 217 10.85 -21.50 14.73
CA ASN A 217 11.05 -22.43 13.63
C ASN A 217 10.24 -22.04 12.38
N GLY A 218 9.71 -20.81 12.34
CA GLY A 218 8.91 -20.29 11.23
C GLY A 218 7.53 -20.92 11.13
N ARG A 219 7.08 -21.69 12.14
CA ARG A 219 5.78 -22.36 12.10
C ARG A 219 4.68 -21.46 12.63
N TYR A 220 3.60 -21.33 11.86
CA TYR A 220 2.38 -20.65 12.28
C TYR A 220 1.25 -21.64 12.52
N ARG A 221 0.30 -21.25 13.38
CA ARG A 221 -0.85 -22.06 13.75
C ARG A 221 -2.06 -21.17 13.96
N PHE A 222 -3.21 -21.62 13.47
CA PHE A 222 -4.51 -21.03 13.75
C PHE A 222 -5.38 -22.06 14.47
N TYR A 223 -6.13 -21.61 15.48
CA TYR A 223 -7.03 -22.45 16.27
C TYR A 223 -8.46 -21.89 16.18
N GLY A 224 -9.45 -22.78 16.12
CA GLY A 224 -10.86 -22.38 16.16
C GLY A 224 -11.31 -21.52 14.98
N ILE A 225 -10.72 -21.72 13.80
CA ILE A 225 -11.15 -21.04 12.57
C ILE A 225 -12.36 -21.75 11.99
N ASP A 226 -13.39 -20.98 11.65
CA ASP A 226 -14.60 -21.50 11.02
C ASP A 226 -14.31 -22.12 9.66
N SER A 227 -15.07 -23.16 9.31
CA SER A 227 -14.93 -23.82 8.02
C SER A 227 -15.17 -22.84 6.86
N GLY A 228 -14.32 -22.93 5.84
CA GLY A 228 -14.35 -22.02 4.70
C GLY A 228 -13.09 -22.10 3.84
N GLU A 229 -13.06 -21.26 2.82
CA GLU A 229 -11.92 -21.10 1.91
C GLU A 229 -11.25 -19.75 2.17
N TYR A 230 -9.93 -19.77 2.35
CA TYR A 230 -9.15 -18.61 2.78
C TYR A 230 -7.94 -18.37 1.89
N ASP A 231 -7.69 -17.11 1.57
CA ASP A 231 -6.40 -16.62 1.09
C ASP A 231 -5.45 -16.43 2.28
N VAL A 232 -4.22 -16.89 2.13
CA VAL A 232 -3.17 -16.75 3.14
C VAL A 232 -2.30 -15.55 2.77
N ALA A 233 -2.20 -14.57 3.68
CA ALA A 233 -1.31 -13.43 3.52
C ALA A 233 -0.17 -13.50 4.53
N VAL A 234 1.07 -13.35 4.08
CA VAL A 234 2.26 -13.41 4.94
C VAL A 234 2.92 -12.03 5.00
N GLY A 235 2.99 -11.48 6.21
CA GLY A 235 3.68 -10.26 6.57
C GLY A 235 5.12 -10.52 6.98
N VAL A 236 6.08 -10.02 6.20
CA VAL A 236 7.53 -10.11 6.47
C VAL A 236 8.18 -8.77 6.23
N ARG A 237 9.39 -8.54 6.76
CA ARG A 237 10.07 -7.26 6.51
C ARG A 237 10.58 -7.19 5.08
N THR A 238 10.47 -6.02 4.45
CA THR A 238 10.87 -5.81 3.05
C THR A 238 12.32 -6.22 2.79
N GLU A 239 13.23 -5.97 3.73
CA GLU A 239 14.65 -6.33 3.58
C GLU A 239 14.88 -7.84 3.56
N GLN A 240 14.03 -8.62 4.24
CA GLN A 240 14.17 -10.08 4.32
C GLN A 240 13.84 -10.76 3.00
N ILE A 241 12.93 -10.19 2.22
CA ILE A 241 12.47 -10.78 0.95
C ILE A 241 13.07 -10.10 -0.28
N SER A 242 14.03 -9.20 -0.11
CA SER A 242 14.72 -8.57 -1.23
C SER A 242 15.44 -9.64 -2.06
N GLY A 243 15.08 -9.77 -3.34
CA GLY A 243 15.62 -10.81 -4.22
C GLY A 243 14.90 -12.16 -4.11
N TYR A 244 13.80 -12.23 -3.38
CA TYR A 244 12.94 -13.40 -3.29
C TYR A 244 11.52 -13.10 -3.81
N TYR A 245 10.81 -14.16 -4.20
CA TYR A 245 9.44 -14.14 -4.69
C TYR A 245 8.67 -15.27 -4.02
N MET A 246 7.40 -15.04 -3.68
CA MET A 246 6.57 -16.05 -3.04
C MET A 246 6.01 -16.99 -4.10
N THR A 247 6.44 -18.25 -4.09
CA THR A 247 5.99 -19.23 -5.07
C THR A 247 4.48 -19.42 -4.99
N GLU A 248 3.84 -19.65 -6.13
CA GLU A 248 2.44 -20.06 -6.14
C GLU A 248 2.34 -21.49 -5.57
N SER A 249 1.46 -21.68 -4.59
CA SER A 249 1.15 -22.99 -4.03
C SER A 249 0.26 -23.80 -4.99
N GLU A 250 0.13 -25.11 -4.76
CA GLU A 250 -0.72 -25.97 -5.62
C GLU A 250 -2.19 -25.52 -5.65
N SER A 251 -2.64 -24.93 -4.53
CA SER A 251 -3.94 -24.26 -4.41
C SER A 251 -3.71 -22.79 -4.04
N LYS A 252 -4.46 -21.88 -4.68
CA LYS A 252 -4.38 -20.44 -4.41
C LYS A 252 -4.91 -20.05 -3.03
N SER A 253 -5.81 -20.88 -2.51
CA SER A 253 -6.48 -20.76 -1.23
C SER A 253 -6.31 -22.03 -0.41
N VAL A 254 -6.57 -21.94 0.88
CA VAL A 254 -6.63 -23.08 1.80
C VAL A 254 -8.07 -23.33 2.23
N VAL A 255 -8.49 -24.59 2.21
CA VAL A 255 -9.82 -25.01 2.67
C VAL A 255 -9.70 -25.56 4.08
N ILE A 256 -10.41 -24.95 5.02
CA ILE A 256 -10.57 -25.44 6.39
C ILE A 256 -11.96 -26.08 6.48
N ASP A 257 -12.03 -27.37 6.78
CA ASP A 257 -13.30 -28.11 6.86
C ASP A 257 -13.76 -28.41 8.29
N GLY A 258 -12.88 -28.21 9.28
CA GLY A 258 -13.13 -28.49 10.69
C GLY A 258 -13.02 -29.96 11.07
N MET A 259 -12.62 -30.83 10.14
CA MET A 259 -12.43 -32.27 10.37
C MET A 259 -10.97 -32.64 10.67
N ALA A 260 -10.01 -31.93 10.07
CA ALA A 260 -8.58 -32.12 10.30
C ALA A 260 -7.83 -30.79 10.22
N THR A 261 -6.62 -30.75 10.80
CA THR A 261 -5.70 -29.62 10.59
C THR A 261 -5.32 -29.51 9.11
N ALA A 262 -5.69 -28.39 8.48
CA ALA A 262 -5.22 -28.05 7.15
C ALA A 262 -3.72 -27.69 7.18
N GLY A 263 -2.99 -28.00 6.12
CA GLY A 263 -1.57 -27.67 5.95
C GLY A 263 -1.35 -26.68 4.82
N HIS A 264 -0.57 -25.63 5.05
CA HIS A 264 -0.21 -24.66 4.02
C HIS A 264 1.18 -24.06 4.27
N ASP A 265 2.21 -24.57 3.60
CA ASP A 265 3.55 -23.97 3.69
C ASP A 265 3.66 -22.76 2.74
N VAL A 266 4.39 -21.74 3.18
CA VAL A 266 4.67 -20.54 2.39
C VAL A 266 6.16 -20.45 2.14
N LEU A 267 6.55 -20.41 0.86
CA LEU A 267 7.95 -20.40 0.45
C LEU A 267 8.24 -19.19 -0.41
N PHE A 268 9.20 -18.39 0.05
CA PHE A 268 9.84 -17.34 -0.75
C PHE A 268 11.09 -17.93 -1.39
N VAL A 269 11.11 -18.03 -2.71
CA VAL A 269 12.21 -18.58 -3.51
C VAL A 269 13.00 -17.45 -4.19
N PRO A 270 14.27 -17.65 -4.58
CA PRO A 270 15.02 -16.64 -5.31
C PRO A 270 14.26 -16.14 -6.56
N GLN A 271 14.38 -14.85 -6.85
CA GLN A 271 13.78 -14.26 -8.05
C GLN A 271 14.43 -14.77 -9.33
N VAL A 272 13.64 -14.81 -10.40
CA VAL A 272 14.19 -14.98 -11.75
C VAL A 272 15.07 -13.78 -12.08
N ILE A 273 16.22 -14.00 -12.71
CA ILE A 273 17.15 -12.92 -13.05
C ILE A 273 16.86 -12.41 -14.46
N ALA A 274 16.26 -11.22 -14.54
CA ALA A 274 16.20 -10.43 -15.76
C ALA A 274 17.60 -9.85 -16.08
N VAL A 275 18.07 -10.02 -17.31
CA VAL A 275 19.43 -9.67 -17.73
C VAL A 275 19.48 -8.40 -18.58
N SER A 276 18.60 -8.29 -19.59
CA SER A 276 18.61 -7.17 -20.53
C SER A 276 17.19 -6.98 -21.10
N PRO A 277 16.70 -5.75 -21.25
CA PRO A 277 17.39 -4.50 -20.94
C PRO A 277 17.61 -4.30 -19.45
N GLY A 278 18.77 -3.75 -19.12
CA GLY A 278 19.18 -3.44 -17.76
C GLY A 278 18.68 -2.08 -17.29
N ARG A 279 19.15 -1.66 -16.13
CA ARG A 279 18.79 -0.36 -15.54
C ARG A 279 19.30 0.80 -16.37
N LYS A 280 18.41 1.76 -16.64
CA LYS A 280 18.64 2.99 -17.40
C LYS A 280 19.16 2.73 -18.82
N GLU A 281 18.94 1.53 -19.34
CA GLU A 281 19.27 1.23 -20.72
C GLU A 281 18.35 2.02 -21.66
N LEU A 282 18.92 2.57 -22.73
CA LEU A 282 18.19 3.29 -23.77
C LEU A 282 18.04 2.36 -24.97
N ILE A 283 16.79 2.05 -25.33
CA ILE A 283 16.48 1.23 -26.50
C ILE A 283 16.37 2.14 -27.71
N GLN A 284 17.25 1.90 -28.68
CA GLN A 284 17.32 2.63 -29.94
C GLN A 284 16.76 1.78 -31.08
N GLY A 285 16.02 2.41 -31.99
CA GLY A 285 15.41 1.73 -33.12
C GLY A 285 14.13 0.97 -32.75
N ASP A 286 13.80 -0.06 -33.53
CA ASP A 286 12.51 -0.76 -33.46
C ASP A 286 12.55 -2.07 -32.67
N GLU A 287 13.71 -2.50 -32.21
CA GLU A 287 13.88 -3.84 -31.59
C GLU A 287 14.00 -3.76 -30.07
N LEU A 288 13.06 -4.37 -29.36
CA LEU A 288 13.17 -4.65 -27.94
C LEU A 288 13.60 -6.11 -27.74
N ARG A 289 14.81 -6.31 -27.23
CA ARG A 289 15.38 -7.63 -26.94
C ARG A 289 15.41 -7.89 -25.43
N LEU A 290 14.60 -8.84 -24.98
CA LEU A 290 14.53 -9.26 -23.59
C LEU A 290 15.35 -10.54 -23.38
N ARG A 291 16.18 -10.59 -22.35
CA ARG A 291 17.00 -11.75 -21.97
C ARG A 291 16.94 -12.00 -20.48
N TRP A 292 16.86 -13.26 -20.09
CA TRP A 292 16.82 -13.69 -18.69
C TRP A 292 17.71 -14.92 -18.48
N LYS A 293 17.97 -15.28 -17.22
CA LYS A 293 18.62 -16.55 -16.89
C LYS A 293 17.57 -17.66 -16.76
N PRO A 294 17.88 -18.90 -17.22
CA PRO A 294 17.06 -20.05 -16.91
C PRO A 294 16.83 -20.20 -15.40
N TYR A 295 15.62 -20.61 -15.03
CA TYR A 295 15.21 -20.89 -13.67
C TYR A 295 14.96 -22.39 -13.52
N GLU A 296 15.44 -22.97 -12.42
CA GLU A 296 15.32 -24.42 -12.20
C GLU A 296 13.85 -24.85 -12.06
N GLY A 297 13.48 -25.93 -12.74
CA GLY A 297 12.10 -26.44 -12.78
C GLY A 297 11.14 -25.68 -13.70
N ALA A 298 11.57 -24.60 -14.34
CA ALA A 298 10.72 -23.85 -15.25
C ALA A 298 10.61 -24.53 -16.63
N GLU A 299 9.38 -24.85 -17.03
CA GLU A 299 9.06 -25.35 -18.37
C GLU A 299 8.92 -24.23 -19.38
N TYR A 300 8.40 -23.07 -18.95
CA TYR A 300 8.27 -21.91 -19.80
C TYR A 300 8.26 -20.60 -19.01
N TYR A 301 8.33 -19.50 -19.75
CA TYR A 301 8.31 -18.14 -19.23
C TYR A 301 7.22 -17.30 -19.89
N LYS A 302 6.67 -16.35 -19.14
CA LYS A 302 5.84 -15.24 -19.65
C LYS A 302 6.53 -13.92 -19.38
N LEU A 303 6.35 -12.97 -20.29
CA LEU A 303 7.03 -11.68 -20.27
C LEU A 303 6.01 -10.58 -20.05
N ASN A 304 6.31 -9.67 -19.14
CA ASN A 304 5.45 -8.55 -18.79
C ASN A 304 6.18 -7.23 -18.94
N ILE A 305 5.42 -6.18 -19.21
CA ILE A 305 5.88 -4.79 -19.23
C ILE A 305 5.05 -3.97 -18.24
N SER A 306 5.73 -3.10 -17.50
CA SER A 306 5.15 -2.21 -16.51
C SER A 306 5.34 -0.76 -16.91
N TYR A 307 4.23 -0.04 -17.02
CA TYR A 307 4.20 1.41 -17.24
C TYR A 307 4.32 2.13 -15.91
N LEU A 308 5.16 3.16 -15.88
CA LEU A 308 5.31 4.00 -14.69
C LEU A 308 4.49 5.27 -14.90
N HIS A 309 3.47 5.46 -14.06
CA HIS A 309 2.61 6.63 -14.08
C HIS A 309 3.24 7.75 -13.25
N ARG A 310 3.19 8.96 -13.79
CA ARG A 310 3.67 10.18 -13.14
C ARG A 310 2.59 11.25 -13.16
N ASP A 311 2.53 12.05 -12.10
CA ASP A 311 1.70 13.26 -12.08
C ASP A 311 2.33 14.38 -12.92
N ARG A 312 1.63 15.52 -13.02
CA ARG A 312 2.09 16.72 -13.72
C ARG A 312 3.41 17.30 -13.19
N ASN A 313 3.78 16.99 -11.95
CA ASN A 313 5.03 17.42 -11.34
C ASN A 313 6.16 16.40 -11.55
N GLY A 314 5.91 15.31 -12.28
CA GLY A 314 6.86 14.22 -12.53
C GLY A 314 7.00 13.25 -11.37
N LYS A 315 6.19 13.38 -10.31
CA LYS A 315 6.21 12.45 -9.18
C LYS A 315 5.53 11.14 -9.59
N TYR A 316 6.14 10.02 -9.23
CA TYR A 316 5.55 8.70 -9.44
C TYR A 316 4.22 8.56 -8.69
N THR A 317 3.19 8.10 -9.39
CA THR A 317 1.84 7.90 -8.85
C THR A 317 1.38 6.45 -8.87
N GLY A 318 2.10 5.57 -9.56
CA GLY A 318 1.80 4.15 -9.60
C GLY A 318 2.25 3.51 -10.90
N SER A 319 1.85 2.26 -11.11
CA SER A 319 2.23 1.52 -12.30
C SER A 319 1.13 0.57 -12.73
N THR A 320 1.14 0.22 -14.01
CA THR A 320 0.29 -0.85 -14.54
C THR A 320 1.17 -1.87 -15.23
N THR A 321 0.98 -3.15 -14.93
CA THR A 321 1.69 -4.26 -15.59
C THR A 321 0.75 -4.97 -16.56
N THR A 322 1.24 -5.27 -17.75
CA THR A 322 0.54 -6.09 -18.75
C THR A 322 1.47 -7.15 -19.30
N ALA A 323 0.92 -8.28 -19.72
CA ALA A 323 1.67 -9.24 -20.53
C ALA A 323 2.08 -8.60 -21.87
N LEU A 324 3.30 -8.88 -22.32
CA LEU A 324 3.78 -8.47 -23.65
C LEU A 324 3.23 -9.36 -24.76
N SER A 325 2.94 -10.62 -24.45
CA SER A 325 2.30 -11.59 -25.33
C SER A 325 1.73 -12.75 -24.52
N ASP A 326 0.81 -13.51 -25.11
CA ASP A 326 0.32 -14.77 -24.54
C ASP A 326 1.27 -15.96 -24.78
N HIS A 327 2.42 -15.72 -25.42
CA HIS A 327 3.35 -16.78 -25.79
C HIS A 327 4.07 -17.36 -24.57
N LYS A 328 4.19 -18.69 -24.54
CA LYS A 328 4.97 -19.44 -23.54
C LYS A 328 6.38 -19.66 -24.09
N TYR A 329 7.35 -18.90 -23.61
CA TYR A 329 8.74 -18.97 -24.08
C TYR A 329 9.48 -20.11 -23.37
N THR A 330 10.10 -21.03 -24.11
CA THR A 330 10.97 -22.08 -23.52
C THR A 330 12.45 -21.72 -23.58
N GLY A 331 12.79 -20.67 -24.33
CA GLY A 331 14.14 -20.12 -24.42
C GLY A 331 14.44 -19.12 -23.30
N GLN A 332 15.56 -18.40 -23.46
CA GLN A 332 16.06 -17.39 -22.53
C GLN A 332 16.11 -15.98 -23.15
N GLU A 333 15.49 -15.82 -24.32
CA GLU A 333 15.46 -14.58 -25.09
C GLU A 333 14.13 -14.45 -25.84
N ALA A 334 13.64 -13.22 -25.93
CA ALA A 334 12.55 -12.83 -26.80
C ALA A 334 12.86 -11.49 -27.47
N VAL A 335 12.41 -11.33 -28.71
CA VAL A 335 12.63 -10.12 -29.52
C VAL A 335 11.27 -9.62 -30.01
N PHE A 336 11.02 -8.33 -29.82
CA PHE A 336 9.77 -7.66 -30.20
C PHE A 336 10.05 -6.46 -31.10
N SER A 337 9.19 -6.25 -32.09
CA SER A 337 9.11 -4.95 -32.79
C SER A 337 8.27 -3.98 -31.96
N ILE A 338 8.88 -2.86 -31.58
CA ILE A 338 8.24 -1.75 -30.87
C ILE A 338 7.08 -1.19 -31.69
N ARG A 339 7.30 -0.94 -32.99
CA ARG A 339 6.27 -0.44 -33.90
C ARG A 339 5.09 -1.40 -34.00
N GLU A 340 5.31 -2.70 -34.08
CA GLU A 340 4.22 -3.67 -34.08
C GLU A 340 3.45 -3.63 -32.76
N ARG A 341 4.13 -3.58 -31.60
CA ARG A 341 3.44 -3.51 -30.31
C ARG A 341 2.67 -2.21 -30.12
N ASN A 342 3.12 -1.12 -30.73
CA ASN A 342 2.43 0.17 -30.71
C ASN A 342 1.22 0.25 -31.65
N ARG A 343 0.93 -0.79 -32.44
CA ARG A 343 -0.29 -0.84 -33.25
C ARG A 343 -1.52 -1.24 -32.44
N ASP A 344 -1.34 -1.93 -31.32
CA ASP A 344 -2.45 -2.43 -30.51
C ASP A 344 -2.85 -1.43 -29.40
N TYR A 345 -3.84 -0.59 -29.68
CA TYR A 345 -4.38 0.43 -28.75
C TYR A 345 -5.48 -0.11 -27.84
N ASN A 346 -5.25 -1.28 -27.24
CA ASN A 346 -6.28 -2.01 -26.49
C ASN A 346 -6.29 -1.67 -24.99
N MET A 347 -5.38 -0.81 -24.54
CA MET A 347 -5.33 -0.37 -23.16
C MET A 347 -6.27 0.81 -22.94
N TYR A 348 -7.16 0.68 -21.97
CA TYR A 348 -8.05 1.74 -21.50
C TYR A 348 -7.80 1.94 -20.01
N GLY A 349 -7.68 3.17 -19.54
CA GLY A 349 -7.48 3.42 -18.11
C GLY A 349 -7.61 4.90 -17.81
N LYS A 350 -8.44 5.20 -16.82
CA LYS A 350 -8.72 6.56 -16.36
C LYS A 350 -8.83 6.54 -14.85
N SER A 351 -8.00 7.32 -14.19
CA SER A 351 -8.00 7.48 -12.74
C SER A 351 -8.30 8.92 -12.34
N TYR A 352 -8.86 9.08 -11.15
CA TYR A 352 -9.26 10.37 -10.59
C TYR A 352 -8.44 10.65 -9.32
N GLY A 353 -7.74 11.78 -9.30
CA GLY A 353 -7.15 12.33 -8.09
C GLY A 353 -8.20 12.86 -7.13
N GLN A 354 -7.79 13.14 -5.89
CA GLN A 354 -8.70 13.68 -4.85
C GLN A 354 -9.30 15.04 -5.24
N ASP A 355 -8.57 15.84 -6.04
CA ASP A 355 -9.00 17.16 -6.52
C ASP A 355 -9.78 17.09 -7.86
N GLY A 356 -10.16 15.89 -8.30
CA GLY A 356 -10.83 15.68 -9.59
C GLY A 356 -9.89 15.70 -10.80
N GLU A 357 -8.57 15.77 -10.58
CA GLU A 357 -7.56 15.63 -11.63
C GLU A 357 -7.70 14.28 -12.32
N VAL A 358 -7.70 14.28 -13.64
CA VAL A 358 -7.80 13.07 -14.44
C VAL A 358 -6.41 12.65 -14.89
N THR A 359 -6.07 11.38 -14.72
CA THR A 359 -4.90 10.76 -15.34
C THR A 359 -5.37 9.65 -16.27
N LEU A 360 -4.97 9.74 -17.54
CA LEU A 360 -5.25 8.74 -18.56
C LEU A 360 -4.06 7.79 -18.68
N ASN A 361 -4.33 6.54 -19.02
CA ASN A 361 -3.28 5.57 -19.31
C ASN A 361 -2.55 5.96 -20.60
N THR A 362 -1.32 6.45 -20.48
CA THR A 362 -0.48 6.89 -21.61
C THR A 362 -0.29 5.80 -22.66
N ALA A 363 -0.16 4.53 -22.26
CA ALA A 363 -0.01 3.42 -23.21
C ALA A 363 -1.28 3.18 -24.05
N GLY A 364 -2.45 3.49 -23.48
CA GLY A 364 -3.72 3.49 -24.21
C GLY A 364 -3.88 4.63 -25.21
N LEU A 365 -3.08 5.69 -25.07
CA LEU A 365 -3.07 6.85 -25.96
C LEU A 365 -1.97 6.73 -27.03
N LEU A 366 -0.77 6.31 -26.65
CA LEU A 366 0.44 6.38 -27.48
C LEU A 366 1.00 5.01 -27.90
N GLY A 367 0.42 3.91 -27.42
CA GLY A 367 0.89 2.54 -27.66
C GLY A 367 1.71 1.94 -26.51
N MET A 368 1.87 0.61 -26.55
CA MET A 368 2.47 -0.20 -25.48
C MET A 368 3.94 0.12 -25.14
N LEU A 369 4.71 0.61 -26.09
CA LEU A 369 6.13 0.92 -25.97
C LEU A 369 6.36 2.28 -26.64
N TYR A 370 5.58 3.28 -26.21
CA TYR A 370 5.59 4.61 -26.81
C TYR A 370 7.00 5.26 -26.73
N PRO A 371 7.45 5.94 -27.80
CA PRO A 371 8.75 6.62 -27.81
C PRO A 371 8.89 7.65 -26.68
N GLY A 372 10.08 7.75 -26.10
CA GLY A 372 10.37 8.59 -24.93
C GLY A 372 9.88 8.05 -23.57
N GLY A 373 9.12 6.95 -23.57
CA GLY A 373 8.58 6.32 -22.38
C GLY A 373 9.63 5.64 -21.49
N GLU A 374 9.26 5.45 -20.23
CA GLU A 374 10.03 4.73 -19.21
C GLU A 374 9.23 3.50 -18.78
N PHE A 375 9.87 2.33 -18.86
CA PHE A 375 9.21 1.06 -18.65
C PHE A 375 10.06 0.17 -17.74
N ALA A 376 9.39 -0.59 -16.88
CA ALA A 376 9.99 -1.76 -16.26
C ALA A 376 9.52 -3.02 -17.00
N TRP A 377 10.28 -4.10 -16.91
CA TRP A 377 9.84 -5.39 -17.43
C TRP A 377 10.12 -6.50 -16.44
N SER A 378 9.36 -7.58 -16.57
CA SER A 378 9.58 -8.79 -15.78
C SER A 378 9.41 -10.06 -16.60
N VAL A 379 10.01 -11.12 -16.09
CA VAL A 379 9.85 -12.49 -16.56
C VAL A 379 9.31 -13.34 -15.41
N ASP A 380 8.24 -14.07 -15.71
CA ASP A 380 7.61 -15.02 -14.80
C ASP A 380 7.97 -16.44 -15.26
N ALA A 381 8.47 -17.27 -14.34
CA ALA A 381 8.81 -18.67 -14.59
C ALA A 381 7.66 -19.59 -14.16
N TYR A 382 7.31 -20.55 -14.99
CA TYR A 382 6.19 -21.47 -14.78
C TYR A 382 6.62 -22.92 -14.94
N ASP A 383 5.97 -23.81 -14.19
CA ASP A 383 6.12 -25.26 -14.35
C ASP A 383 5.15 -25.87 -15.39
N GLU A 384 5.17 -27.19 -15.52
CA GLU A 384 4.33 -27.94 -16.47
C GLU A 384 2.82 -27.84 -16.17
N HIS A 385 2.44 -27.43 -14.96
CA HIS A 385 1.07 -27.31 -14.50
C HIS A 385 0.54 -25.86 -14.52
N ASP A 386 1.25 -24.95 -15.20
CA ASP A 386 0.94 -23.52 -15.27
C ASP A 386 1.01 -22.80 -13.90
N ARG A 387 1.74 -23.35 -12.93
CA ARG A 387 1.97 -22.70 -11.63
C ARG A 387 3.18 -21.78 -11.71
N LYS A 388 3.06 -20.55 -11.20
CA LYS A 388 4.18 -19.61 -11.18
C LYS A 388 5.18 -19.99 -10.09
N LEU A 389 6.37 -20.42 -10.52
CA LEU A 389 7.48 -20.78 -9.63
C LEU A 389 8.14 -19.55 -9.04
N SER A 390 8.41 -18.55 -9.87
CA SER A 390 9.11 -17.32 -9.47
C SER A 390 8.85 -16.20 -10.47
N SER A 391 9.20 -14.97 -10.09
CA SER A 391 9.17 -13.80 -10.96
C SER A 391 10.45 -12.98 -10.79
N SER A 392 10.85 -12.29 -11.85
CA SER A 392 11.82 -11.19 -11.73
C SER A 392 11.17 -9.88 -11.30
N ALA A 393 9.83 -9.82 -11.26
CA ALA A 393 9.13 -8.69 -10.67
C ALA A 393 9.32 -8.74 -9.16
N GLY A 394 9.81 -7.64 -8.60
CA GLY A 394 9.70 -7.40 -7.18
C GLY A 394 8.27 -7.03 -6.77
N TYR A 395 8.07 -6.84 -5.47
CA TYR A 395 6.76 -6.50 -4.92
C TYR A 395 6.43 -5.01 -5.07
N PHE A 396 7.45 -4.15 -5.18
CA PHE A 396 7.31 -2.71 -5.41
C PHE A 396 8.28 -2.22 -6.48
N LEU A 397 7.75 -1.87 -7.64
CA LEU A 397 8.52 -1.43 -8.81
C LEU A 397 9.53 -0.30 -8.55
N HIS A 398 9.30 0.57 -7.55
CA HIS A 398 10.17 1.71 -7.23
C HIS A 398 11.05 1.52 -6.00
N GLU A 399 10.71 0.59 -5.11
CA GLU A 399 11.51 0.30 -3.91
C GLU A 399 12.47 -0.86 -4.18
N ASP A 400 12.20 -1.70 -5.18
CA ASP A 400 13.04 -2.85 -5.51
C ASP A 400 14.31 -2.45 -6.28
N ALA A 401 15.45 -2.67 -5.63
CA ALA A 401 16.79 -2.49 -6.18
C ALA A 401 17.14 -3.46 -7.32
N ILE A 402 16.22 -4.35 -7.72
CA ILE A 402 16.46 -5.42 -8.70
C ILE A 402 15.70 -5.18 -10.00
N THR A 403 14.48 -4.62 -9.95
CA THR A 403 13.66 -4.46 -11.15
C THR A 403 14.34 -3.57 -12.20
N PRO A 404 14.53 -4.04 -13.45
CA PRO A 404 15.15 -3.27 -14.50
C PRO A 404 14.15 -2.24 -15.07
N ILE A 405 14.52 -0.97 -15.00
CA ILE A 405 13.82 0.14 -15.65
C ILE A 405 14.64 0.60 -16.85
N PHE A 406 14.05 0.65 -18.03
CA PHE A 406 14.67 1.10 -19.28
C PHE A 406 13.84 2.20 -19.93
N ARG A 407 14.40 2.85 -20.96
CA ARG A 407 13.71 3.89 -21.74
C ARG A 407 13.74 3.56 -23.22
N VAL A 408 12.68 3.93 -23.93
CA VAL A 408 12.66 3.95 -25.39
C VAL A 408 13.10 5.33 -25.86
N GLU A 409 13.94 5.39 -26.88
CA GLU A 409 14.41 6.65 -27.46
C GLU A 409 13.24 7.55 -27.89
N ASP A 410 13.40 8.87 -27.74
CA ASP A 410 12.37 9.89 -28.01
C ASP A 410 12.41 10.41 -29.46
N ASN A 411 13.13 9.71 -30.33
CA ASN A 411 13.22 10.05 -31.75
C ASN A 411 11.84 9.98 -32.41
N GLY A 412 11.40 11.09 -32.98
CA GLY A 412 10.10 11.19 -33.67
C GLY A 412 8.90 11.46 -32.77
N VAL A 413 9.09 11.70 -31.46
CA VAL A 413 8.02 12.11 -30.54
C VAL A 413 7.48 13.49 -30.94
N SER A 414 6.17 13.57 -31.25
CA SER A 414 5.50 14.83 -31.59
C SER A 414 5.34 15.74 -30.36
N GLU A 415 5.06 17.02 -30.56
CA GLU A 415 4.77 17.91 -29.43
C GLU A 415 3.54 17.44 -28.64
N GLY A 416 2.51 16.93 -29.35
CA GLY A 416 1.34 16.33 -28.74
C GLY A 416 1.69 15.15 -27.83
N ASP A 417 2.59 14.27 -28.27
CA ASP A 417 3.02 13.09 -27.49
C ASP A 417 3.70 13.52 -26.18
N ARG A 418 4.59 14.53 -26.23
CA ARG A 418 5.28 15.07 -25.04
C ARG A 418 4.30 15.61 -24.02
N LEU A 419 3.26 16.30 -24.51
CA LEU A 419 2.22 16.87 -23.67
C LEU A 419 1.32 15.79 -23.05
N VAL A 420 1.03 14.70 -23.78
CA VAL A 420 0.34 13.52 -23.22
C VAL A 420 1.17 12.87 -22.12
N ILE A 421 2.48 12.65 -22.34
CA ILE A 421 3.39 12.07 -21.34
C ILE A 421 3.43 12.94 -20.06
N ALA A 422 3.33 14.26 -20.22
CA ALA A 422 3.28 15.22 -19.11
C ALA A 422 1.89 15.42 -18.49
N ALA A 423 0.87 14.63 -18.90
CA ALA A 423 -0.52 14.77 -18.47
C ALA A 423 -1.14 16.17 -18.71
N ARG A 424 -0.72 16.86 -19.78
CA ARG A 424 -1.19 18.18 -20.24
C ARG A 424 -2.13 18.02 -21.43
N TYR A 425 -3.28 17.38 -21.21
CA TYR A 425 -4.15 16.91 -22.28
C TYR A 425 -4.78 18.01 -23.13
N GLU A 426 -5.16 19.15 -22.53
CA GLU A 426 -5.74 20.27 -23.28
C GLU A 426 -4.75 20.82 -24.33
N GLU A 427 -3.48 20.94 -23.94
CA GLU A 427 -2.42 21.41 -24.82
C GLU A 427 -2.07 20.35 -25.86
N ALA A 428 -2.09 19.06 -25.47
CA ALA A 428 -1.91 17.97 -26.40
C ALA A 428 -2.98 17.96 -27.50
N ILE A 429 -4.26 18.15 -27.14
CA ILE A 429 -5.37 18.25 -28.11
C ILE A 429 -5.14 19.39 -29.09
N ALA A 430 -4.71 20.56 -28.60
CA ALA A 430 -4.38 21.70 -29.46
C ALA A 430 -3.22 21.39 -30.41
N ALA A 431 -2.16 20.75 -29.91
CA ALA A 431 -1.01 20.35 -30.73
C ALA A 431 -1.40 19.36 -31.83
N TYR A 432 -2.11 18.27 -31.49
CA TYR A 432 -2.55 17.28 -32.48
C TYR A 432 -3.53 17.83 -33.51
N THR A 433 -4.40 18.77 -33.12
CA THR A 433 -5.32 19.42 -34.07
C THR A 433 -4.56 20.19 -35.16
N LEU A 434 -3.41 20.78 -34.82
CA LEU A 434 -2.54 21.47 -35.79
C LEU A 434 -1.84 20.49 -36.75
N GLU A 435 -1.71 19.22 -36.38
CA GLU A 435 -1.13 18.17 -37.23
C GLU A 435 -2.10 17.69 -38.34
N GLY A 436 -3.37 18.11 -38.31
CA GLY A 436 -4.32 17.92 -39.41
C GLY A 436 -4.82 16.48 -39.57
N ASP A 437 -4.62 15.90 -40.76
CA ASP A 437 -4.99 14.51 -41.10
C ASP A 437 -3.84 13.52 -40.89
N ASN A 438 -2.93 13.82 -39.96
CA ASN A 438 -1.93 12.85 -39.54
C ASN A 438 -2.62 11.69 -38.80
N ASP A 439 -2.49 10.48 -39.34
CA ASP A 439 -3.13 9.29 -38.81
C ASP A 439 -2.78 8.98 -37.34
N HIS A 440 -1.57 9.30 -36.86
CA HIS A 440 -1.20 9.17 -35.44
C HIS A 440 -1.95 10.20 -34.59
N ALA A 441 -1.89 11.48 -34.96
CA ALA A 441 -2.60 12.54 -34.25
C ALA A 441 -4.10 12.27 -34.16
N LEU A 442 -4.71 11.79 -35.26
CA LEU A 442 -6.13 11.41 -35.29
C LEU A 442 -6.47 10.26 -34.34
N ARG A 443 -5.60 9.24 -34.24
CA ARG A 443 -5.79 8.15 -33.26
C ARG A 443 -5.77 8.69 -31.83
N VAL A 444 -4.78 9.52 -31.49
CA VAL A 444 -4.67 10.06 -30.12
C VAL A 444 -5.85 10.97 -29.81
N LEU A 445 -6.24 11.86 -30.73
CA LEU A 445 -7.42 12.72 -30.59
C LEU A 445 -8.69 11.90 -30.39
N ALA A 446 -8.88 10.82 -31.15
CA ALA A 446 -10.04 9.95 -30.99
C ALA A 446 -10.10 9.31 -29.60
N ARG A 447 -8.96 8.86 -29.07
CA ARG A 447 -8.89 8.26 -27.73
C ARG A 447 -9.12 9.29 -26.63
N LEU A 448 -8.53 10.49 -26.74
CA LEU A 448 -8.77 11.59 -25.82
C LEU A 448 -10.25 12.02 -25.84
N ALA A 449 -10.87 12.10 -27.02
CA ALA A 449 -12.28 12.43 -27.16
C ALA A 449 -13.18 11.34 -26.56
N ASP A 450 -12.93 10.06 -26.84
CA ASP A 450 -13.76 8.96 -26.30
C ASP A 450 -13.67 8.85 -24.77
N GLN A 451 -12.45 8.98 -24.24
CA GLN A 451 -12.21 8.91 -22.80
C GLN A 451 -12.68 10.16 -22.07
N GLY A 452 -12.53 11.33 -22.69
CA GLY A 452 -12.69 12.62 -22.05
C GLY A 452 -11.56 12.92 -21.06
N ILE A 453 -11.29 14.20 -20.83
CA ILE A 453 -10.22 14.70 -19.96
C ILE A 453 -10.75 15.19 -18.59
N GLY A 454 -12.07 15.19 -18.40
CA GLY A 454 -12.80 15.42 -17.15
C GLY A 454 -13.45 14.12 -16.63
N LYS A 455 -14.45 14.16 -15.74
CA LYS A 455 -14.99 12.92 -15.12
C LYS A 455 -15.91 12.11 -16.05
N GLU A 456 -16.81 12.78 -16.75
CA GLU A 456 -17.87 12.15 -17.56
C GLU A 456 -18.09 12.88 -18.89
N ASP A 457 -17.00 13.39 -19.47
CA ASP A 457 -16.99 14.26 -20.66
C ASP A 457 -16.62 13.52 -21.96
N GLY A 458 -16.52 12.19 -21.92
CA GLY A 458 -16.22 11.38 -23.10
C GLY A 458 -17.28 11.51 -24.20
N ASN A 459 -16.81 11.82 -25.41
CA ASN A 459 -17.62 12.05 -26.61
C ASN A 459 -17.31 11.00 -27.70
N PRO A 460 -18.00 9.85 -27.70
CA PRO A 460 -17.74 8.79 -28.68
C PRO A 460 -18.07 9.21 -30.12
N ALA A 461 -18.96 10.19 -30.33
CA ALA A 461 -19.30 10.67 -31.67
C ALA A 461 -18.17 11.50 -32.28
N GLU A 462 -17.54 12.36 -31.49
CA GLU A 462 -16.35 13.11 -31.89
C GLU A 462 -15.15 12.17 -32.10
N ALA A 463 -14.98 11.18 -31.21
CA ALA A 463 -13.97 10.14 -31.40
C ALA A 463 -14.13 9.42 -32.75
N LEU A 464 -15.36 9.03 -33.09
CA LEU A 464 -15.66 8.38 -34.37
C LEU A 464 -15.33 9.30 -35.56
N ALA A 465 -15.63 10.60 -35.46
CA ALA A 465 -15.32 11.56 -36.51
C ALA A 465 -13.79 11.69 -36.76
N TYR A 466 -12.96 11.59 -35.73
CA TYR A 466 -11.50 11.52 -35.91
C TYR A 466 -11.09 10.19 -36.55
N MET A 467 -11.63 9.06 -36.07
CA MET A 467 -11.28 7.73 -36.60
C MET A 467 -11.65 7.57 -38.08
N GLU A 468 -12.76 8.15 -38.54
CA GLU A 468 -13.20 8.08 -39.94
C GLU A 468 -12.32 8.89 -40.90
N ARG A 469 -11.43 9.74 -40.38
CA ARG A 469 -10.44 10.50 -41.17
C ARG A 469 -9.10 9.78 -41.34
N ILE A 470 -8.87 8.70 -40.59
CA ILE A 470 -7.63 7.92 -40.68
C ILE A 470 -7.54 7.27 -42.07
N GLN A 471 -6.43 7.49 -42.77
CA GLN A 471 -6.22 7.00 -44.13
C GLN A 471 -5.88 5.51 -44.16
N GLU A 472 -5.07 5.05 -43.21
CA GLU A 472 -4.62 3.66 -43.11
C GLU A 472 -5.06 3.02 -41.77
N PRO A 473 -6.35 2.68 -41.60
CA PRO A 473 -6.83 2.07 -40.37
C PRO A 473 -6.32 0.61 -40.22
N GLY A 474 -5.68 0.33 -39.10
CA GLY A 474 -5.30 -1.02 -38.68
C GLY A 474 -6.50 -1.82 -38.16
N GLU A 475 -6.29 -3.07 -37.76
CA GLU A 475 -7.36 -3.91 -37.20
C GLU A 475 -7.92 -3.34 -35.89
N SER A 476 -7.05 -2.88 -34.97
CA SER A 476 -7.45 -2.22 -33.73
C SER A 476 -8.29 -0.95 -33.97
N ASP A 477 -8.00 -0.21 -35.05
CA ASP A 477 -8.75 0.99 -35.42
C ASP A 477 -10.16 0.62 -35.87
N LYS A 478 -10.29 -0.45 -36.67
CA LYS A 478 -11.59 -0.96 -37.14
C LYS A 478 -12.44 -1.48 -35.99
N GLU A 479 -11.84 -2.22 -35.06
CA GLU A 479 -12.49 -2.69 -33.83
C GLU A 479 -12.99 -1.50 -33.00
N PHE A 480 -12.15 -0.49 -32.79
CA PHE A 480 -12.51 0.72 -32.05
C PHE A 480 -13.64 1.50 -32.74
N ILE A 481 -13.60 1.67 -34.07
CA ILE A 481 -14.69 2.27 -34.87
C ILE A 481 -16.00 1.53 -34.66
N ASN A 482 -16.01 0.20 -34.72
CA ASN A 482 -17.21 -0.61 -34.53
C ASN A 482 -17.77 -0.43 -33.10
N MET A 483 -16.90 -0.50 -32.09
CA MET A 483 -17.29 -0.26 -30.69
C MET A 483 -17.89 1.14 -30.48
N LEU A 484 -17.30 2.18 -31.08
CA LEU A 484 -17.83 3.55 -31.01
C LEU A 484 -19.22 3.64 -31.63
N ARG A 485 -19.44 3.05 -32.81
CA ARG A 485 -20.75 3.01 -33.49
C ARG A 485 -21.81 2.34 -32.63
N GLU A 486 -21.52 1.17 -32.06
CA GLU A 486 -22.43 0.46 -31.17
C GLU A 486 -22.81 1.29 -29.93
N ARG A 487 -21.83 1.95 -29.29
CA ARG A 487 -22.06 2.82 -28.13
C ARG A 487 -22.94 4.02 -28.48
N ILE A 488 -22.73 4.64 -29.64
CA ILE A 488 -23.54 5.76 -30.12
C ILE A 488 -24.98 5.32 -30.40
N GLU A 489 -25.17 4.17 -31.06
CA GLU A 489 -26.51 3.63 -31.32
C GLU A 489 -27.27 3.29 -30.04
N LYS A 490 -26.59 2.69 -29.06
CA LYS A 490 -27.19 2.37 -27.76
C LYS A 490 -27.65 3.64 -27.03
N LYS A 491 -26.85 4.72 -27.05
CA LYS A 491 -27.22 6.03 -26.47
C LYS A 491 -28.43 6.68 -27.16
N LYS A 492 -28.70 6.38 -28.44
CA LYS A 492 -29.88 6.90 -29.16
C LYS A 492 -31.18 6.16 -28.83
N ARG A 493 -31.10 4.96 -28.25
CA ARG A 493 -32.26 4.11 -27.90
C ARG A 493 -32.74 4.27 -26.46
N VAL A 494 -31.96 4.97 -25.63
CA VAL A 494 -32.28 5.40 -24.26
C VAL A 494 -32.75 6.84 -24.32
#